data_AF-A0A2T6BGB1-F1
#
_entry.id   AF-A0A2T6BGB1-F1
#
_cell.length_a   1.000
_cell.length_b   1.000
_cell.length_c   1.000
_cell.angle_alpha   90.00
_cell.angle_beta   90.00
_cell.angle_gamma   90.00
#
_symmetry.space_group_name_H-M   'P 1'
#
loop_
_entity.id
_entity.type
_entity.pdbx_description
1 polymer ?
#
loop_
_entity_poly.entity_id
_entity_poly.type
_entity_poly.pdbx_seq_one_letter_code
_entity_poly.pdbx_strand_id
1 'polypeptide(L)'
;MSVTTSHANVSGHMSLVQIVQHCQVVCDHMVTMVASMPDAAFRSRQLRLLRDCADICALTAQMLARCSCISKQMALLCAHICERCGQECMKYPDPHSQHCAQVCLHCASVCRAYASGYANRFNQEGNIELIDYGRKPFVVNINKAAKQNNTFRTALWTGDHLQVTVMSIDVGDDIGLEIHPTVDQFLRIEEGQGLVQMGDRKDQLDFEAEVYDDYAIMVPAGTWHNLINTGDTPLKLYSIYAPPEHPFGTVHKTKADAMKTEEGGSPRYV
;
A
#
# COMPACT_ATOMS: atom_id res chain seq x y z
N MET A 1 23.81 -18.58 -20.22
CA MET A 1 23.96 -17.42 -19.32
C MET A 1 24.18 -16.19 -20.18
N SER A 2 23.16 -15.35 -20.34
CA SER A 2 23.24 -14.07 -21.03
C SER A 2 21.97 -13.30 -20.71
N VAL A 3 22.03 -12.48 -19.65
CA VAL A 3 20.98 -11.52 -19.31
C VAL A 3 21.27 -10.26 -20.13
N THR A 4 20.42 -9.98 -21.11
CA THR A 4 20.41 -8.72 -21.85
C THR A 4 19.61 -7.69 -21.04
N THR A 5 20.30 -6.76 -20.38
CA THR A 5 19.70 -5.55 -19.82
C THR A 5 19.39 -4.56 -20.94
N SER A 6 18.11 -4.31 -21.20
CA SER A 6 17.67 -3.26 -22.14
C SER A 6 17.82 -1.90 -21.47
N HIS A 7 18.74 -1.09 -21.98
CA HIS A 7 18.87 0.32 -21.65
C HIS A 7 17.77 1.12 -22.35
N ALA A 8 16.79 1.62 -21.58
CA ALA A 8 15.87 2.65 -22.05
C ALA A 8 16.52 4.04 -21.87
N ASN A 9 16.58 4.77 -22.98
CA ASN A 9 17.19 6.09 -23.15
C ASN A 9 16.34 7.16 -22.42
N VAL A 10 16.96 7.96 -21.54
CA VAL A 10 16.33 8.96 -20.66
C VAL A 10 16.59 10.37 -21.19
N SER A 11 15.54 11.09 -21.59
CA SER A 11 15.55 12.54 -21.76
C SER A 11 14.74 13.21 -20.65
N GLY A 12 15.43 13.93 -19.76
CA GLY A 12 14.92 15.11 -19.05
C GLY A 12 14.26 14.96 -17.68
N HIS A 13 14.01 13.76 -17.15
CA HIS A 13 13.41 13.61 -15.81
C HIS A 13 14.38 12.93 -14.85
N MET A 14 14.80 13.64 -13.79
CA MET A 14 15.59 13.03 -12.72
C MET A 14 14.77 11.93 -12.03
N SER A 15 15.39 10.78 -11.80
CA SER A 15 14.82 9.72 -10.95
C SER A 15 14.78 10.16 -9.48
N LEU A 16 13.92 9.54 -8.68
CA LEU A 16 13.84 9.81 -7.23
C LEU A 16 15.22 9.69 -6.54
N VAL A 17 15.99 8.64 -6.88
CA VAL A 17 17.34 8.44 -6.33
C VAL A 17 18.25 9.63 -6.64
N GLN A 18 18.21 10.14 -7.88
CA GLN A 18 19.01 11.30 -8.29
C GLN A 18 18.57 12.58 -7.56
N ILE A 19 17.28 12.77 -7.30
CA ILE A 19 16.77 13.92 -6.55
C ILE A 19 17.27 13.88 -5.09
N VAL A 20 17.19 12.71 -4.45
CA VAL A 20 17.65 12.54 -3.07
C VAL A 20 19.18 12.71 -2.98
N GLN A 21 19.94 12.15 -3.92
CA GLN A 21 21.39 12.35 -4.01
C GLN A 21 21.77 13.81 -4.26
N HIS A 22 21.02 14.52 -5.10
CA HIS A 22 21.25 15.94 -5.33
C HIS A 22 21.03 16.74 -4.04
N CYS A 23 19.94 16.46 -3.31
CA CYS A 23 19.67 17.08 -2.02
C CYS A 23 20.78 16.82 -1.00
N GLN A 24 21.29 15.58 -0.93
CA GLN A 24 22.44 15.23 -0.09
C GLN A 24 23.64 16.14 -0.38
N VAL A 25 24.10 16.18 -1.64
CA VAL A 25 25.30 16.92 -2.03
C VAL A 25 25.15 18.43 -1.80
N VAL A 26 23.97 18.97 -2.08
CA VAL A 26 23.68 20.40 -1.84
C VAL A 26 23.74 20.70 -0.34
N CYS A 27 23.14 19.87 0.51
CA CYS A 27 23.18 20.04 1.96
C CYS A 27 24.62 19.97 2.50
N ASP A 28 25.42 18.99 2.09
CA ASP A 28 26.83 18.85 2.49
C ASP A 28 27.67 20.07 2.09
N HIS A 29 27.50 20.53 0.86
CA HIS A 29 28.19 21.73 0.38
C HIS A 29 27.80 22.96 1.20
N MET A 30 26.50 23.09 1.51
CA MET A 30 25.98 24.20 2.30
C MET A 30 26.50 24.23 3.73
N VAL A 31 26.76 23.07 4.36
CA VAL A 31 27.41 23.03 5.68
C VAL A 31 28.76 23.76 5.64
N THR A 32 29.58 23.46 4.62
CA THR A 32 30.92 24.06 4.46
C THR A 32 30.83 25.55 4.14
N MET A 33 29.91 25.93 3.25
CA MET A 33 29.67 27.32 2.86
C MET A 33 29.22 28.16 4.05
N VAL A 34 28.16 27.74 4.75
CA VAL A 34 27.60 28.47 5.90
C VAL A 34 28.59 28.57 7.05
N ALA A 35 29.39 27.53 7.31
CA ALA A 35 30.43 27.57 8.34
C ALA A 35 31.51 28.63 8.07
N SER A 36 31.68 29.04 6.82
CA SER A 36 32.67 30.04 6.40
C SER A 36 32.07 31.45 6.30
N MET A 37 30.77 31.63 6.53
CA MET A 37 30.10 32.93 6.46
C MET A 37 30.36 33.77 7.74
N PRO A 38 30.42 35.11 7.63
CA PRO A 38 30.62 35.98 8.79
C PRO A 38 29.56 35.83 9.90
N ASP A 39 28.35 35.41 9.54
CA ASP A 39 27.20 35.23 10.43
C ASP A 39 27.00 33.76 10.87
N ALA A 40 27.97 32.87 10.62
CA ALA A 40 27.91 31.44 10.95
C ALA A 40 27.50 31.16 12.40
N ALA A 41 27.93 32.01 13.35
CA ALA A 41 27.59 31.89 14.77
C ALA A 41 26.06 31.93 15.02
N PHE A 42 25.30 32.64 14.19
CA PHE A 42 23.84 32.77 14.30
C PHE A 42 23.08 31.71 13.48
N ARG A 43 23.80 30.82 12.79
CA ARG A 43 23.25 29.80 11.88
C ARG A 43 23.37 28.38 12.43
N SER A 44 23.54 28.22 13.74
CA SER A 44 23.75 26.91 14.37
C SER A 44 22.61 25.93 14.11
N ARG A 45 21.35 26.40 14.02
CA ARG A 45 20.19 25.56 13.67
C ARG A 45 20.23 25.13 12.21
N GLN A 46 20.55 26.04 11.30
CA GLN A 46 20.74 25.74 9.88
C GLN A 46 21.82 24.66 9.70
N LEU A 47 22.99 24.83 10.33
CA LEU A 47 24.10 23.88 10.24
C LEU A 47 23.77 22.47 10.76
N ARG A 48 22.99 22.36 11.85
CA ARG A 48 22.54 21.05 12.36
C ARG A 48 21.60 20.36 11.36
N LEU A 49 20.57 21.09 10.89
CA LEU A 49 19.59 20.53 9.96
C LEU A 49 20.22 20.15 8.61
N LEU A 50 21.20 20.92 8.12
CA LEU A 50 21.92 20.59 6.90
C LEU A 50 22.67 19.26 7.01
N ARG A 51 23.36 19.01 8.13
CA ARG A 51 24.05 17.73 8.38
C ARG A 51 23.07 16.56 8.47
N ASP A 52 22.04 16.70 9.30
CA ASP A 52 21.01 15.68 9.47
C ASP A 52 20.32 15.35 8.12
N CYS A 53 20.04 16.38 7.32
CA CYS A 53 19.42 16.24 6.00
C CYS A 53 20.35 15.50 5.03
N ALA A 54 21.65 15.80 5.02
CA ALA A 54 22.61 15.13 4.16
C ALA A 54 22.73 13.64 4.52
N ASP A 55 22.92 13.31 5.80
CA ASP A 55 23.06 11.92 6.28
C ASP A 55 21.82 11.07 5.97
N ILE A 56 20.63 11.60 6.25
CA ILE A 56 19.37 10.89 5.98
C ILE A 56 19.15 10.75 4.47
N CYS A 57 19.44 11.77 3.66
CA CYS A 57 19.35 11.66 2.19
C CYS A 57 20.30 10.59 1.65
N ALA A 58 21.55 10.54 2.13
CA ALA A 58 22.53 9.54 1.71
C ALA A 58 22.03 8.11 1.97
N LEU A 59 21.59 7.84 3.19
CA LEU A 59 21.06 6.52 3.56
C LEU A 59 19.79 6.18 2.77
N THR A 60 18.90 7.15 2.59
CA THR A 60 17.64 6.97 1.85
C THR A 60 17.91 6.63 0.39
N ALA A 61 18.84 7.34 -0.27
CA ALA A 61 19.24 7.05 -1.64
C ALA A 61 19.77 5.61 -1.80
N GLN A 62 20.57 5.12 -0.85
CA GLN A 62 21.06 3.73 -0.85
C GLN A 62 19.92 2.71 -0.71
N MET A 63 18.93 2.97 0.17
CA MET A 63 17.80 2.07 0.36
C MET A 63 16.89 2.02 -0.87
N LEU A 64 16.65 3.18 -1.48
CA LEU A 64 15.90 3.31 -2.72
C LEU A 64 16.60 2.59 -3.88
N ALA A 65 17.92 2.77 -4.03
CA ALA A 65 18.68 2.20 -5.15
C ALA A 65 18.68 0.66 -5.19
N ARG A 66 18.57 0.01 -4.02
CA ARG A 66 18.52 -1.46 -3.90
C ARG A 66 17.11 -2.00 -3.64
N CYS A 67 16.07 -1.18 -3.83
CA CYS A 67 14.67 -1.54 -3.64
C CYS A 67 14.40 -2.23 -2.28
N SER A 68 14.97 -1.69 -1.19
CA SER A 68 14.81 -2.30 0.13
C SER A 68 13.35 -2.32 0.58
N CYS A 69 12.94 -3.33 1.34
CA CYS A 69 11.60 -3.41 1.93
C CYS A 69 11.26 -2.22 2.85
N ILE A 70 12.27 -1.55 3.42
CA ILE A 70 12.10 -0.36 4.27
C ILE A 70 12.13 0.98 3.52
N SER A 71 12.16 0.96 2.19
CA SER A 71 12.36 2.18 1.39
C SER A 71 11.28 3.25 1.62
N LYS A 72 10.03 2.84 1.89
CA LYS A 72 8.93 3.77 2.18
C LYS A 72 9.11 4.46 3.52
N GLN A 73 9.44 3.72 4.58
CA GLN A 73 9.72 4.30 5.90
C GLN A 73 10.91 5.27 5.82
N MET A 74 11.96 4.91 5.07
CA MET A 74 13.10 5.80 4.86
C MET A 74 12.74 7.06 4.09
N ALA A 75 11.92 6.96 3.03
CA ALA A 75 11.45 8.12 2.29
C ALA A 75 10.56 9.04 3.14
N LEU A 76 9.74 8.51 4.05
CA LEU A 76 8.97 9.33 5.01
C LEU A 76 9.91 10.14 5.92
N LEU A 77 10.92 9.48 6.49
CA LEU A 77 11.91 10.14 7.34
C LEU A 77 12.70 11.20 6.56
N CYS A 78 13.11 10.87 5.33
CA CYS A 78 13.77 11.79 4.41
C CYS A 78 12.90 13.01 4.12
N ALA A 79 11.61 12.83 3.88
CA ALA A 79 10.72 13.95 3.62
C ALA A 79 10.57 14.88 4.82
N HIS A 80 10.48 14.31 6.03
CA HIS A 80 10.39 15.09 7.26
C HIS A 80 11.63 15.97 7.48
N ILE A 81 12.84 15.41 7.34
CA ILE A 81 14.06 16.20 7.55
C ILE A 81 14.28 17.23 6.44
N CYS A 82 14.03 16.86 5.18
CA CYS A 82 14.17 17.76 4.04
C CYS A 82 13.24 18.97 4.16
N GLU A 83 12.00 18.79 4.62
CA GLU A 83 11.08 19.91 4.85
C GLU A 83 11.58 20.86 5.94
N ARG A 84 12.04 20.32 7.08
CA ARG A 84 12.58 21.13 8.18
C ARG A 84 13.84 21.88 7.77
N CYS A 85 14.73 21.23 7.04
CA CYS A 85 15.96 21.84 6.52
C CYS A 85 15.63 22.94 5.52
N GLY A 86 14.70 22.68 4.59
CA GLY A 86 14.28 23.66 3.59
C GLY A 86 13.64 24.89 4.20
N GLN A 87 12.71 24.71 5.15
CA GLN A 87 12.07 25.82 5.88
C GLN A 87 13.07 26.65 6.69
N GLU A 88 14.10 26.02 7.27
CA GLU A 88 15.14 26.77 7.97
C GLU A 88 16.02 27.56 7.01
N CYS A 89 16.46 26.95 5.91
CA CYS A 89 17.29 27.62 4.91
C CYS A 89 16.57 28.81 4.27
N MET A 90 15.25 28.71 4.07
CA MET A 90 14.41 29.77 3.48
C MET A 90 14.39 31.07 4.32
N LYS A 91 14.74 31.01 5.61
CA LYS A 91 14.81 32.20 6.48
C LYS A 91 15.98 33.12 6.16
N TYR A 92 17.00 32.62 5.45
CA TYR A 92 18.21 33.37 5.17
C TYR A 92 18.19 33.88 3.72
N PRO A 93 18.35 35.19 3.48
CA PRO A 93 18.14 35.79 2.15
C PRO A 93 19.28 35.52 1.16
N ASP A 94 20.39 34.91 1.60
CA ASP A 94 21.52 34.64 0.71
C ASP A 94 21.16 33.61 -0.38
N PRO A 95 21.69 33.76 -1.60
CA PRO A 95 21.34 32.89 -2.73
C PRO A 95 21.59 31.40 -2.47
N HIS A 96 22.64 31.09 -1.70
CA HIS A 96 23.03 29.71 -1.40
C HIS A 96 21.98 29.03 -0.52
N SER A 97 21.52 29.72 0.54
CA SER A 97 20.46 29.23 1.43
C SER A 97 19.13 29.12 0.70
N GLN A 98 18.78 30.07 -0.16
CA GLN A 98 17.56 30.00 -0.97
C GLN A 98 17.58 28.82 -1.96
N HIS A 99 18.72 28.58 -2.62
CA HIS A 99 18.88 27.41 -3.49
C HIS A 99 18.75 26.10 -2.72
N CYS A 100 19.42 26.00 -1.56
CA CYS A 100 19.28 24.83 -0.68
C CYS A 100 17.83 24.61 -0.24
N ALA A 101 17.12 25.68 0.09
CA ALA A 101 15.72 25.60 0.47
C ALA A 101 14.85 24.98 -0.62
N GLN A 102 15.03 25.44 -1.87
CA GLN A 102 14.31 24.91 -3.03
C GLN A 102 14.59 23.41 -3.23
N VAL A 103 15.87 23.01 -3.19
CA VAL A 103 16.29 21.63 -3.37
C VAL A 103 15.70 20.73 -2.26
N CYS A 104 15.80 21.14 -0.99
CA CYS A 104 15.27 20.38 0.13
C CYS A 104 13.75 20.25 0.08
N LEU A 105 13.01 21.34 -0.22
CA LEU A 105 11.55 21.28 -0.31
C LEU A 105 11.08 20.41 -1.49
N HIS A 106 11.81 20.41 -2.61
CA HIS A 106 11.55 19.51 -3.72
C HIS A 106 11.82 18.04 -3.33
N CYS A 107 12.94 17.77 -2.67
CA CYS A 107 13.26 16.43 -2.14
C CYS A 107 12.17 15.95 -1.18
N ALA A 108 11.70 16.82 -0.29
CA ALA A 108 10.62 16.50 0.65
C ALA A 108 9.31 16.11 -0.06
N SER A 109 8.92 16.85 -1.10
CA SER A 109 7.68 16.56 -1.83
C SER A 109 7.75 15.23 -2.58
N VAL A 110 8.85 14.93 -3.28
CA VAL A 110 8.98 13.67 -4.02
C VAL A 110 9.13 12.46 -3.09
N CYS A 111 9.82 12.60 -1.96
CA CYS A 111 9.93 11.54 -0.96
C CYS A 111 8.58 11.25 -0.28
N ARG A 112 7.78 12.30 0.01
CA ARG A 112 6.40 12.13 0.48
C ARG A 112 5.55 11.39 -0.54
N ALA A 113 5.63 11.79 -1.80
CA ALA A 113 4.87 11.17 -2.88
C ALA A 113 5.22 9.68 -3.06
N TYR A 114 6.52 9.36 -3.04
CA TYR A 114 6.99 7.97 -3.08
C TYR A 114 6.48 7.16 -1.88
N ALA A 115 6.56 7.72 -0.67
CA ALA A 115 6.13 7.06 0.54
C ALA A 115 4.61 6.86 0.64
N SER A 116 3.83 7.85 0.22
CA SER A 116 2.36 7.81 0.22
C SER A 116 1.77 7.03 -0.95
N GLY A 117 2.60 6.57 -1.89
CA GLY A 117 2.16 5.77 -3.04
C GLY A 117 1.54 6.59 -4.18
N TYR A 118 1.97 7.82 -4.43
CA TYR A 118 1.56 8.64 -5.58
C TYR A 118 2.80 9.01 -6.44
N ALA A 119 2.88 8.83 -7.75
CA ALA A 119 1.95 8.27 -8.73
C ALA A 119 2.71 7.97 -10.03
N ASN A 120 2.37 6.90 -10.75
CA ASN A 120 2.42 6.94 -12.21
C ASN A 120 1.32 6.07 -12.87
N ARG A 121 0.34 6.78 -13.45
CA ARG A 121 -0.69 6.43 -14.47
C ARG A 121 -2.11 5.95 -14.13
N PHE A 122 -2.50 5.62 -12.90
CA PHE A 122 -3.90 5.24 -12.60
C PHE A 122 -4.48 5.81 -11.29
N ASN A 123 -4.06 7.00 -10.87
CA ASN A 123 -4.73 7.69 -9.77
C ASN A 123 -5.98 8.41 -10.26
N GLN A 124 -7.12 7.75 -10.09
CA GLN A 124 -8.38 8.46 -9.90
C GLN A 124 -8.43 8.94 -8.44
N GLU A 125 -8.35 10.26 -8.26
CA GLU A 125 -8.67 10.96 -7.00
C GLU A 125 -10.15 10.80 -6.62
N GLY A 126 -10.99 10.23 -7.49
CA GLY A 126 -12.36 9.86 -7.21
C GLY A 126 -12.51 8.55 -6.41
N ASN A 127 -13.74 8.29 -5.96
CA ASN A 127 -14.13 6.97 -5.48
C ASN A 127 -13.94 5.95 -6.61
N ILE A 128 -13.40 4.77 -6.28
CA ILE A 128 -13.32 3.66 -7.24
C ILE A 128 -14.75 3.19 -7.51
N GLU A 129 -15.12 3.06 -8.78
CA GLU A 129 -16.39 2.44 -9.15
C GLU A 129 -16.30 0.93 -8.85
N LEU A 130 -16.98 0.48 -7.79
CA LEU A 130 -16.93 -0.91 -7.36
C LEU A 130 -17.90 -1.76 -8.19
N ILE A 131 -17.46 -2.10 -9.40
CA ILE A 131 -18.14 -3.00 -10.33
C ILE A 131 -17.20 -4.14 -10.74
N ASP A 132 -17.77 -5.21 -11.28
CA ASP A 132 -16.98 -6.30 -11.82
C ASP A 132 -16.43 -5.94 -13.21
N TYR A 133 -15.11 -5.77 -13.31
CA TYR A 133 -14.42 -5.40 -14.54
C TYR A 133 -14.24 -6.58 -15.51
N GLY A 134 -14.55 -7.81 -15.08
CA GLY A 134 -14.51 -9.04 -15.88
C GLY A 134 -13.12 -9.36 -16.42
N ARG A 135 -13.02 -10.15 -17.49
CA ARG A 135 -11.76 -10.63 -18.10
C ARG A 135 -10.84 -9.54 -18.69
N LYS A 136 -11.09 -8.26 -18.47
CA LYS A 136 -10.30 -7.15 -19.03
C LYS A 136 -9.00 -6.98 -18.25
N PRO A 137 -7.88 -6.60 -18.90
CA PRO A 137 -6.70 -6.11 -18.19
C PRO A 137 -7.10 -4.96 -17.27
N PHE A 138 -6.79 -5.09 -15.98
CA PHE A 138 -7.28 -4.17 -14.96
C PHE A 138 -6.20 -3.87 -13.93
N VAL A 139 -6.09 -2.60 -13.53
CA VAL A 139 -5.16 -2.12 -12.52
C VAL A 139 -5.98 -1.28 -11.54
N VAL A 140 -5.86 -1.58 -10.25
CA VAL A 140 -6.61 -0.91 -9.19
C VAL A 140 -5.76 -0.78 -7.94
N ASN A 141 -5.99 0.28 -7.17
CA ASN A 141 -5.53 0.33 -5.79
C ASN A 141 -6.46 -0.55 -4.94
N ILE A 142 -6.08 -1.82 -4.75
CA ILE A 142 -6.92 -2.81 -4.05
C ILE A 142 -7.16 -2.46 -2.58
N ASN A 143 -6.16 -1.90 -1.89
CA ASN A 143 -6.29 -1.41 -0.51
C ASN A 143 -7.41 -0.34 -0.42
N LYS A 144 -7.38 0.66 -1.32
CA LYS A 144 -8.45 1.68 -1.40
C LYS A 144 -9.81 1.05 -1.74
N ALA A 145 -9.86 0.12 -2.69
CA ALA A 145 -11.11 -0.52 -3.11
C ALA A 145 -11.75 -1.32 -1.96
N ALA A 146 -10.95 -2.09 -1.22
CA ALA A 146 -11.39 -2.86 -0.06
C ALA A 146 -11.91 -1.93 1.06
N LYS A 147 -11.15 -0.89 1.42
CA LYS A 147 -11.56 0.07 2.47
C LYS A 147 -12.79 0.89 2.11
N GLN A 148 -12.95 1.26 0.83
CA GLN A 148 -14.10 2.02 0.35
C GLN A 148 -15.39 1.18 0.31
N ASN A 149 -15.27 -0.14 0.17
CA ASN A 149 -16.42 -1.03 0.09
C ASN A 149 -17.17 -1.10 1.43
N ASN A 150 -18.49 -0.96 1.37
CA ASN A 150 -19.40 -1.12 2.52
C ASN A 150 -20.45 -2.20 2.30
N THR A 151 -20.29 -3.01 1.26
CA THR A 151 -21.13 -4.19 1.03
C THR A 151 -20.50 -5.41 1.67
N PHE A 152 -21.32 -6.37 2.08
CA PHE A 152 -20.81 -7.66 2.55
C PHE A 152 -19.90 -8.32 1.51
N ARG A 153 -20.29 -8.30 0.23
CA ARG A 153 -19.48 -8.79 -0.88
C ARG A 153 -19.75 -8.03 -2.16
N THR A 154 -18.70 -7.58 -2.85
CA THR A 154 -18.78 -7.05 -4.23
C THR A 154 -17.71 -7.71 -5.08
N ALA A 155 -18.10 -8.35 -6.18
CA ALA A 155 -17.20 -8.83 -7.20
C ALA A 155 -16.54 -7.63 -7.91
N LEU A 156 -15.21 -7.58 -7.88
CA LEU A 156 -14.43 -6.52 -8.50
C LEU A 156 -13.84 -6.98 -9.84
N TRP A 157 -13.49 -8.26 -9.97
CA TRP A 157 -12.94 -8.81 -11.20
C TRP A 157 -13.20 -10.31 -11.29
N THR A 158 -13.90 -10.76 -12.33
CA THR A 158 -14.15 -12.19 -12.57
C THR A 158 -13.55 -12.64 -13.90
N GLY A 159 -12.55 -13.52 -13.83
CA GLY A 159 -11.88 -14.11 -14.98
C GLY A 159 -12.28 -15.56 -15.24
N ASP A 160 -11.46 -16.27 -16.01
CA ASP A 160 -11.65 -17.70 -16.28
C ASP A 160 -11.03 -18.62 -15.22
N HIS A 161 -10.06 -18.11 -14.46
CA HIS A 161 -9.24 -18.90 -13.55
C HIS A 161 -9.20 -18.35 -12.13
N LEU A 162 -9.60 -17.09 -11.94
CA LEU A 162 -9.74 -16.52 -10.62
C LEU A 162 -10.81 -15.44 -10.59
N GLN A 163 -11.32 -15.17 -9.38
CA GLN A 163 -12.22 -14.07 -9.10
C GLN A 163 -11.70 -13.28 -7.91
N VAL A 164 -11.81 -11.95 -7.96
CA VAL A 164 -11.48 -11.02 -6.89
C VAL A 164 -12.76 -10.37 -6.37
N THR A 165 -13.02 -10.47 -5.08
CA THR A 165 -14.10 -9.77 -4.38
C THR A 165 -13.56 -8.85 -3.31
N VAL A 166 -14.26 -7.77 -3.00
CA VAL A 166 -14.03 -6.93 -1.81
C VAL A 166 -15.18 -7.14 -0.83
N MET A 167 -14.87 -7.16 0.47
CA MET A 167 -15.83 -7.47 1.52
C MET A 167 -15.70 -6.51 2.70
N SER A 168 -16.82 -6.28 3.38
CA SER A 168 -16.91 -5.53 4.63
C SER A 168 -17.76 -6.35 5.60
N ILE A 169 -17.15 -6.81 6.69
CA ILE A 169 -17.82 -7.60 7.71
C ILE A 169 -18.06 -6.69 8.91
N ASP A 170 -19.32 -6.50 9.29
CA ASP A 170 -19.68 -5.63 10.39
C ASP A 170 -19.19 -6.19 11.75
N VAL A 171 -19.21 -5.36 12.77
CA VAL A 171 -18.69 -5.70 14.11
C VAL A 171 -19.50 -6.86 14.70
N GLY A 172 -18.81 -7.93 15.10
CA GLY A 172 -19.41 -9.14 15.66
C GLY A 172 -20.05 -10.08 14.63
N ASP A 173 -20.06 -9.70 13.34
CA ASP A 173 -20.47 -10.59 12.26
C ASP A 173 -19.31 -11.48 11.81
N ASP A 174 -19.65 -12.50 11.02
CA ASP A 174 -18.70 -13.39 10.34
C ASP A 174 -19.09 -13.56 8.87
N ILE A 175 -18.18 -14.14 8.07
CA ILE A 175 -18.49 -14.54 6.69
C ILE A 175 -19.62 -15.58 6.70
N GLY A 176 -19.50 -16.57 7.58
CA GLY A 176 -20.31 -17.77 7.60
C GLY A 176 -19.40 -18.98 7.41
N LEU A 177 -19.75 -20.10 8.05
CA LEU A 177 -18.97 -21.33 7.93
C LEU A 177 -19.18 -21.95 6.55
N GLU A 178 -18.15 -21.93 5.73
CA GLU A 178 -18.16 -22.32 4.32
C GLU A 178 -17.14 -23.45 4.04
N ILE A 179 -17.29 -24.11 2.90
CA ILE A 179 -16.32 -25.06 2.33
C ILE A 179 -16.43 -25.01 0.81
N HIS A 180 -15.29 -24.90 0.11
CA HIS A 180 -15.24 -25.03 -1.34
C HIS A 180 -14.43 -26.27 -1.73
N PRO A 181 -15.06 -27.35 -2.23
CA PRO A 181 -14.36 -28.62 -2.49
C PRO A 181 -13.26 -28.56 -3.55
N THR A 182 -13.33 -27.59 -4.47
CA THR A 182 -12.48 -27.52 -5.67
C THR A 182 -11.81 -26.16 -5.87
N VAL A 183 -11.99 -25.23 -4.93
CA VAL A 183 -11.52 -23.84 -5.05
C VAL A 183 -10.58 -23.54 -3.89
N ASP A 184 -9.36 -23.14 -4.23
CA ASP A 184 -8.49 -22.49 -3.26
C ASP A 184 -8.93 -21.04 -3.10
N GLN A 185 -8.92 -20.55 -1.87
CA GLN A 185 -9.26 -19.17 -1.56
C GLN A 185 -8.10 -18.49 -0.83
N PHE A 186 -7.81 -17.26 -1.24
CA PHE A 186 -6.89 -16.35 -0.58
C PHE A 186 -7.67 -15.16 -0.05
N LEU A 187 -7.50 -14.81 1.22
CA LEU A 187 -8.05 -13.57 1.79
C LEU A 187 -6.90 -12.69 2.27
N ARG A 188 -7.05 -11.37 2.12
CA ARG A 188 -6.12 -10.41 2.73
C ARG A 188 -6.88 -9.33 3.47
N ILE A 189 -6.49 -9.12 4.71
CA ILE A 189 -7.04 -8.08 5.58
C ILE A 189 -6.35 -6.76 5.26
N GLU A 190 -7.15 -5.71 5.05
CA GLU A 190 -6.69 -4.35 4.75
C GLU A 190 -7.04 -3.36 5.88
N GLU A 191 -8.00 -3.70 6.75
CA GLU A 191 -8.34 -2.91 7.93
C GLU A 191 -9.17 -3.75 8.92
N GLY A 192 -8.92 -3.59 10.22
CA GLY A 192 -9.67 -4.27 11.29
C GLY A 192 -8.94 -5.46 11.89
N GLN A 193 -9.67 -6.22 12.72
CA GLN A 193 -9.18 -7.41 13.41
C GLN A 193 -10.21 -8.52 13.30
N GLY A 194 -9.76 -9.76 13.14
CA GLY A 194 -10.64 -10.92 13.13
C GLY A 194 -10.00 -12.17 13.70
N LEU A 195 -10.82 -13.22 13.77
CA LEU A 195 -10.42 -14.58 14.11
C LEU A 195 -10.75 -15.48 12.93
N VAL A 196 -9.73 -16.12 12.36
CA VAL A 196 -9.93 -17.17 11.36
C VAL A 196 -10.03 -18.52 12.07
N GLN A 197 -10.97 -19.34 11.64
CA GLN A 197 -11.13 -20.73 12.09
C GLN A 197 -11.13 -21.65 10.88
N MET A 198 -10.36 -22.74 10.91
CA MET A 198 -10.27 -23.71 9.81
C MET A 198 -10.17 -25.15 10.33
N GLY A 199 -10.62 -26.11 9.51
CA GLY A 199 -10.45 -27.54 9.81
C GLY A 199 -10.95 -28.47 8.70
N ASP A 200 -10.59 -29.75 8.80
CA ASP A 200 -11.01 -30.78 7.85
C ASP A 200 -12.48 -31.20 8.01
N ARG A 201 -13.12 -30.84 9.13
CA ARG A 201 -14.52 -31.21 9.44
C ARG A 201 -15.31 -30.02 9.93
N LYS A 202 -16.59 -29.97 9.54
CA LYS A 202 -17.54 -28.90 9.90
C LYS A 202 -17.68 -28.70 11.42
N ASP A 203 -17.64 -29.78 12.17
CA ASP A 203 -17.82 -29.81 13.63
C ASP A 203 -16.49 -29.75 14.41
N GLN A 204 -15.36 -29.61 13.71
CA GLN A 204 -14.03 -29.52 14.32
C GLN A 204 -13.12 -28.59 13.51
N LEU A 205 -13.11 -27.31 13.90
CA LEU A 205 -12.19 -26.29 13.40
C LEU A 205 -11.02 -26.17 14.39
N ASP A 206 -9.97 -26.97 14.18
CA ASP A 206 -8.84 -27.10 15.10
C ASP A 206 -7.71 -26.08 14.84
N PHE A 207 -7.77 -25.36 13.73
CA PHE A 207 -6.92 -24.21 13.47
C PHE A 207 -7.67 -22.92 13.80
N GLU A 208 -7.11 -22.13 14.71
CA GLU A 208 -7.59 -20.78 15.02
C GLU A 208 -6.42 -19.79 15.02
N ALA A 209 -6.60 -18.62 14.41
CA ALA A 209 -5.59 -17.56 14.45
C ALA A 209 -6.23 -16.17 14.42
N GLU A 210 -5.70 -15.26 15.23
CA GLU A 210 -6.04 -13.84 15.12
C GLU A 210 -5.36 -13.24 13.89
N VAL A 211 -6.10 -12.40 13.17
CA VAL A 211 -5.65 -11.72 11.96
C VAL A 211 -5.89 -10.22 12.08
N TYR A 212 -5.00 -9.46 11.45
CA TYR A 212 -4.93 -8.00 11.53
C TYR A 212 -4.63 -7.42 10.15
N ASP A 213 -4.57 -6.10 10.04
CA ASP A 213 -4.05 -5.41 8.85
C ASP A 213 -2.72 -6.04 8.36
N ASP A 214 -2.57 -6.12 7.04
CA ASP A 214 -1.49 -6.80 6.30
C ASP A 214 -1.43 -8.35 6.38
N TYR A 215 -2.34 -9.02 7.12
CA TYR A 215 -2.35 -10.48 7.17
C TYR A 215 -3.02 -11.09 5.93
N ALA A 216 -2.49 -12.24 5.51
CA ALA A 216 -3.07 -13.08 4.47
C ALA A 216 -3.50 -14.44 5.04
N ILE A 217 -4.60 -14.97 4.52
CA ILE A 217 -5.18 -16.25 4.89
C ILE A 217 -5.23 -17.10 3.62
N MET A 218 -4.65 -18.30 3.69
CA MET A 218 -4.71 -19.29 2.62
C MET A 218 -5.66 -20.39 3.06
N VAL A 219 -6.75 -20.58 2.32
CA VAL A 219 -7.75 -21.61 2.56
C VAL A 219 -7.68 -22.62 1.40
N PRO A 220 -7.09 -23.81 1.62
CA PRO A 220 -7.05 -24.85 0.60
C PRO A 220 -8.44 -25.41 0.28
N ALA A 221 -8.64 -25.84 -0.96
CA ALA A 221 -9.84 -26.55 -1.38
C ALA A 221 -10.18 -27.73 -0.45
N GLY A 222 -11.45 -27.84 -0.06
CA GLY A 222 -11.95 -28.86 0.86
C GLY A 222 -11.80 -28.52 2.35
N THR A 223 -11.26 -27.34 2.70
CA THR A 223 -11.12 -26.91 4.09
C THR A 223 -12.38 -26.17 4.56
N TRP A 224 -12.98 -26.60 5.67
CA TRP A 224 -14.02 -25.81 6.34
C TRP A 224 -13.38 -24.57 6.94
N HIS A 225 -13.98 -23.40 6.74
CA HIS A 225 -13.39 -22.15 7.19
C HIS A 225 -14.44 -21.09 7.55
N ASN A 226 -14.08 -20.22 8.48
CA ASN A 226 -14.85 -19.02 8.83
C ASN A 226 -13.89 -17.88 9.19
N LEU A 227 -14.35 -16.63 9.03
CA LEU A 227 -13.65 -15.43 9.47
C LEU A 227 -14.64 -14.54 10.21
N ILE A 228 -14.36 -14.33 11.50
CA ILE A 228 -15.20 -13.57 12.42
C ILE A 228 -14.55 -12.22 12.67
N ASN A 229 -15.32 -11.13 12.58
CA ASN A 229 -14.85 -9.81 13.00
C ASN A 229 -14.90 -9.71 14.53
N THR A 230 -13.73 -9.66 15.16
CA THR A 230 -13.57 -9.55 16.61
C THR A 230 -13.16 -8.16 17.07
N GLY A 231 -13.04 -7.20 16.14
CA GLY A 231 -12.69 -5.81 16.41
C GLY A 231 -13.90 -4.94 16.78
N ASP A 232 -13.67 -3.62 16.85
CA ASP A 232 -14.67 -2.59 17.15
C ASP A 232 -15.07 -1.74 15.93
N THR A 233 -14.54 -2.08 14.76
CA THR A 233 -14.80 -1.43 13.47
C THR A 233 -15.06 -2.49 12.38
N PRO A 234 -15.68 -2.16 11.24
CA PRO A 234 -15.89 -3.11 10.16
C PRO A 234 -14.56 -3.67 9.62
N LEU A 235 -14.46 -4.99 9.52
CA LEU A 235 -13.31 -5.69 8.96
C LEU A 235 -13.34 -5.57 7.43
N LYS A 236 -12.32 -4.92 6.87
CA LYS A 236 -12.16 -4.69 5.43
C LYS A 236 -11.14 -5.67 4.86
N LEU A 237 -11.54 -6.38 3.82
CA LEU A 237 -10.69 -7.37 3.17
C LEU A 237 -11.03 -7.48 1.68
N TYR A 238 -10.14 -8.15 0.95
CA TYR A 238 -10.47 -8.72 -0.35
C TYR A 238 -10.23 -10.23 -0.34
N SER A 239 -10.97 -10.94 -1.18
CA SER A 239 -10.84 -12.38 -1.38
C SER A 239 -10.52 -12.69 -2.84
N ILE A 240 -9.69 -13.69 -3.07
CA ILE A 240 -9.36 -14.25 -4.38
C ILE A 240 -9.74 -15.73 -4.36
N TYR A 241 -10.64 -16.12 -5.25
CA TYR A 241 -11.05 -17.50 -5.47
C TYR A 241 -10.36 -18.03 -6.73
N ALA A 242 -9.86 -19.26 -6.72
CA ALA A 242 -9.30 -19.94 -7.89
C ALA A 242 -9.75 -21.41 -7.95
N PRO A 243 -10.66 -21.80 -8.88
CA PRO A 243 -11.37 -20.98 -9.89
C PRO A 243 -12.40 -19.99 -9.32
N PRO A 244 -13.05 -19.15 -10.16
CA PRO A 244 -14.14 -18.26 -9.71
C PRO A 244 -15.27 -19.00 -9.00
N GLU A 245 -15.79 -18.41 -7.91
CA GLU A 245 -16.87 -19.00 -7.09
C GLU A 245 -18.23 -18.37 -7.37
N HIS A 246 -18.30 -17.05 -7.47
CA HIS A 246 -19.56 -16.32 -7.64
C HIS A 246 -19.82 -15.89 -9.09
N PRO A 247 -21.08 -15.66 -9.48
CA PRO A 247 -21.40 -15.07 -10.78
C PRO A 247 -20.72 -13.72 -11.02
N PHE A 248 -20.44 -13.41 -12.29
CA PHE A 248 -19.97 -12.09 -12.71
C PHE A 248 -20.92 -10.99 -12.24
N GLY A 249 -20.37 -9.92 -11.65
CA GLY A 249 -21.15 -8.77 -11.18
C GLY A 249 -21.89 -8.98 -9.87
N THR A 250 -21.61 -10.05 -9.12
CA THR A 250 -22.21 -10.29 -7.80
C THR A 250 -21.99 -9.12 -6.85
N VAL A 251 -23.10 -8.63 -6.26
CA VAL A 251 -23.10 -7.65 -5.17
C VAL A 251 -24.09 -8.10 -4.10
N HIS A 252 -23.57 -8.48 -2.94
CA HIS A 252 -24.35 -8.75 -1.74
C HIS A 252 -24.18 -7.58 -0.78
N LYS A 253 -25.23 -6.74 -0.65
CA LYS A 253 -25.17 -5.56 0.23
C LYS A 253 -25.02 -5.98 1.69
N THR A 254 -25.76 -7.01 2.08
CA THR A 254 -25.76 -7.56 3.44
C THR A 254 -25.38 -9.03 3.43
N LYS A 255 -24.95 -9.55 4.59
CA LYS A 255 -24.75 -10.98 4.79
C LYS A 255 -26.00 -11.81 4.48
N ALA A 256 -27.18 -11.31 4.88
CA ALA A 256 -28.44 -11.99 4.62
C ALA A 256 -28.73 -12.16 3.12
N ASP A 257 -28.27 -11.23 2.26
CA ASP A 257 -28.40 -11.37 0.80
C ASP A 257 -27.47 -12.47 0.25
N ALA A 258 -26.27 -12.60 0.82
CA ALA A 258 -25.32 -13.65 0.46
C ALA A 258 -25.86 -15.04 0.83
N MET A 259 -26.31 -15.22 2.08
CA MET A 259 -26.83 -16.49 2.59
C MET A 259 -28.03 -16.98 1.76
N LYS A 260 -28.96 -16.09 1.37
CA LYS A 260 -30.10 -16.46 0.50
C LYS A 260 -29.67 -16.96 -0.88
N THR A 261 -28.59 -16.41 -1.41
CA THR A 261 -28.06 -16.79 -2.73
C THR A 261 -27.39 -18.15 -2.67
N GLU A 262 -26.65 -18.41 -1.57
CA GLU A 262 -25.94 -19.66 -1.33
C GLU A 262 -26.90 -20.81 -0.95
N GLU A 263 -27.95 -20.55 -0.17
CA GLU A 263 -29.01 -21.52 0.15
C GLU A 263 -29.91 -21.85 -1.05
N GLY A 264 -30.06 -20.91 -2.00
CA GLY A 264 -30.85 -21.10 -3.23
C GLY A 264 -30.08 -21.78 -4.38
N GLY A 265 -28.77 -21.98 -4.23
CA GLY A 265 -27.89 -22.55 -5.23
C GLY A 265 -27.77 -24.07 -5.14
N SER A 266 -28.44 -24.80 -6.03
CA SER A 266 -28.10 -26.20 -6.32
C SER A 266 -26.66 -26.28 -6.88
N PRO A 267 -25.85 -27.31 -6.55
CA PRO A 267 -24.44 -27.34 -6.93
C PRO A 267 -24.30 -27.46 -8.45
N ARG A 268 -23.78 -26.43 -9.10
CA ARG A 268 -23.34 -26.43 -10.51
C ARG A 268 -22.13 -25.48 -10.58
N TYR A 269 -20.95 -25.86 -11.06
CA TYR A 269 -20.63 -26.75 -12.18
C TYR A 269 -19.37 -27.57 -11.93
N VAL A 270 -19.33 -28.72 -12.60
CA VAL A 270 -18.20 -29.62 -12.83
C VAL A 270 -17.08 -28.92 -13.60
#